data_AF-A0A5B6TKM7-F1
#
_entry.id   AF-A0A5B6TKM7-F1
#
_cell.length_a   1.000
_cell.length_b   1.000
_cell.length_c   1.000
_cell.angle_alpha   90.00
_cell.angle_beta   90.00
_cell.angle_gamma   90.00
#
_symmetry.space_group_name_H-M   'P 1'
#
loop_
_entity.id
_entity.type
_entity.pdbx_description
1 polymer ?
#
loop_
_entity_poly.entity_id
_entity_poly.type
_entity_poly.pdbx_seq_one_letter_code
_entity_poly.pdbx_strand_id
1 'polypeptide(L)'
;MYLIPTPDFLSGAFEPSENNITWLSLLTAALIAPVLKEIIFRGVILKGLLCQYNPAKAIVVSSLIFGFVHLNPWQFLGAFGIGIISGWIYWRTNNLLLPIVMHISNNLFFSLFGKYFGTSYLIDTPMQQVFGNQLNQSIAVGLSILLFAVIWYILSRRMRYQELRNTSHNIA
;
A
#
# COMPACT_ATOMS: atom_id res chain seq x y z
N MET A 1 -13.92 20.21 -16.69
CA MET A 1 -15.36 20.50 -16.88
C MET A 1 -16.10 19.19 -16.62
N TYR A 2 -16.77 19.06 -15.47
CA TYR A 2 -17.51 17.84 -15.12
C TYR A 2 -18.86 17.83 -15.85
N LEU A 3 -19.16 16.75 -16.58
CA LEU A 3 -20.39 16.56 -17.37
C LEU A 3 -21.63 16.28 -16.50
N ILE A 4 -21.45 16.10 -15.19
CA ILE A 4 -22.51 15.86 -14.21
C ILE A 4 -22.15 16.68 -12.96
N PRO A 5 -23.00 17.62 -12.52
CA PRO A 5 -22.75 18.34 -11.27
C PRO A 5 -22.82 17.35 -10.10
N THR A 6 -21.83 17.40 -9.21
CA THR A 6 -21.87 16.65 -7.96
C THR A 6 -23.10 17.10 -7.17
N PRO A 7 -23.97 16.17 -6.72
CA PRO A 7 -25.08 16.50 -5.82
C PRO A 7 -24.61 17.30 -4.60
N ASP A 8 -25.45 18.19 -4.08
CA ASP A 8 -25.10 19.10 -2.97
C ASP A 8 -24.69 18.37 -1.67
N PHE A 9 -25.08 17.11 -1.51
CA PHE A 9 -24.63 16.28 -0.38
C PHE A 9 -23.23 15.69 -0.59
N LEU A 10 -22.70 15.68 -1.82
CA LEU A 10 -21.37 15.21 -2.20
C LEU A 10 -20.39 16.36 -2.45
N SER A 11 -20.87 17.59 -2.67
CA SER A 11 -20.01 18.75 -2.93
C SER A 11 -18.99 18.96 -1.81
N GLY A 12 -19.43 19.00 -0.55
CA GLY A 12 -18.53 19.09 0.62
C GLY A 12 -17.64 17.86 0.87
N ALA A 13 -17.94 16.71 0.25
CA ALA A 13 -17.12 15.51 0.33
C ALA A 13 -15.90 15.56 -0.59
N PHE A 14 -16.01 16.31 -1.71
CA PHE A 14 -14.99 16.43 -2.74
C PHE A 14 -14.42 17.85 -2.85
N GLU A 15 -14.90 18.81 -2.05
CA GLU A 15 -14.25 20.11 -1.89
C GLU A 15 -12.80 19.89 -1.41
N PRO A 16 -11.80 20.26 -2.22
CA PRO A 16 -10.41 20.20 -1.80
C PRO A 16 -10.18 21.34 -0.81
N SER A 17 -10.57 21.14 0.45
CA SER A 17 -10.12 22.01 1.52
C SER A 17 -8.63 21.71 1.71
N GLU A 18 -7.77 22.69 1.47
CA GLU A 18 -6.32 22.51 1.47
C GLU A 18 -5.76 21.97 2.79
N ASN A 19 -6.55 21.94 3.88
CA ASN A 19 -6.07 21.56 5.21
C ASN A 19 -6.99 20.64 6.04
N ASN A 20 -8.21 20.29 5.61
CA ASN A 20 -9.10 19.45 6.42
C ASN A 20 -9.42 18.12 5.73
N ILE A 21 -8.61 17.09 6.02
CA ILE A 21 -9.01 15.69 5.76
C ILE A 21 -10.31 15.43 6.55
N THR A 22 -11.44 15.39 5.86
CA THR A 22 -12.76 15.13 6.44
C THR A 22 -12.86 13.68 6.89
N TRP A 23 -13.74 13.37 7.85
CA TRP A 23 -13.97 11.98 8.28
C TRP A 23 -14.47 11.09 7.14
N LEU A 24 -15.23 11.67 6.20
CA LEU A 24 -15.69 10.99 5.00
C LEU A 24 -14.55 10.68 4.02
N SER A 25 -13.63 11.62 3.82
CA SER A 25 -12.42 11.38 3.00
C SER A 25 -11.53 10.30 3.63
N LEU A 26 -11.45 10.27 4.97
CA LEU A 26 -10.71 9.23 5.69
C LEU A 26 -11.36 7.85 5.50
N LEU A 27 -12.67 7.74 5.67
CA LEU A 27 -13.39 6.47 5.44
C LEU A 27 -13.19 5.96 4.01
N THR A 28 -13.32 6.84 3.02
CA THR A 28 -13.24 6.44 1.61
C THR A 28 -11.80 6.15 1.18
N ALA A 29 -10.84 7.04 1.45
CA ALA A 29 -9.46 6.92 1.00
C ALA A 29 -8.61 5.94 1.82
N ALA A 30 -8.92 5.77 3.11
CA ALA A 30 -8.15 4.91 4.01
C ALA A 30 -8.74 3.52 4.24
N LEU A 31 -10.03 3.32 3.95
CA LEU A 31 -10.69 2.02 4.13
C LEU A 31 -11.22 1.45 2.82
N ILE A 32 -12.17 2.15 2.18
CA ILE A 32 -12.91 1.60 1.03
C ILE A 32 -11.99 1.46 -0.20
N ALA A 33 -11.23 2.51 -0.51
CA ALA A 33 -10.35 2.51 -1.69
C ALA A 33 -9.25 1.42 -1.60
N PRO A 34 -8.53 1.22 -0.48
CA PRO A 34 -7.60 0.10 -0.32
C PRO A 34 -8.22 -1.27 -0.55
N VAL A 35 -9.42 -1.53 0.00
CA VAL A 35 -10.12 -2.81 -0.19
C VAL A 35 -10.39 -3.06 -1.67
N LEU A 36 -10.99 -2.09 -2.37
CA LEU A 36 -11.30 -2.23 -3.79
C LEU A 36 -10.04 -2.38 -4.63
N LYS A 37 -8.99 -1.61 -4.33
CA LYS A 37 -7.69 -1.74 -4.98
C LYS A 37 -7.16 -3.17 -4.82
N GLU A 38 -7.08 -3.71 -3.60
CA GLU A 38 -6.57 -5.07 -3.42
C GLU A 38 -7.42 -6.14 -4.12
N ILE A 39 -8.76 -6.02 -4.10
CA ILE A 39 -9.62 -6.96 -4.84
C ILE A 39 -9.29 -6.95 -6.33
N ILE A 40 -9.17 -5.78 -6.94
CA ILE A 40 -8.89 -5.64 -8.37
C ILE A 40 -7.46 -6.10 -8.69
N PHE A 41 -6.46 -5.57 -7.99
CA PHE A 41 -5.06 -5.81 -8.34
C PHE A 41 -4.58 -7.19 -7.91
N ARG A 42 -5.00 -7.71 -6.76
CA ARG A 42 -4.51 -9.01 -6.24
C ARG A 42 -5.49 -10.12 -6.57
N GLY A 43 -6.78 -9.89 -6.29
CA GLY A 43 -7.83 -10.87 -6.52
C GLY A 43 -8.11 -11.16 -8.00
N VAL A 44 -7.94 -10.18 -8.88
CA VAL A 44 -8.22 -10.32 -10.33
C VAL A 44 -6.94 -10.28 -11.17
N ILE A 45 -6.21 -9.16 -11.17
CA ILE A 45 -5.08 -8.94 -12.09
C ILE A 45 -3.93 -9.90 -11.78
N LEU A 46 -3.39 -9.87 -10.56
CA LEU A 46 -2.28 -10.74 -10.17
C LEU A 46 -2.67 -12.22 -10.26
N LYS A 47 -3.87 -12.58 -9.79
CA LYS A 47 -4.38 -13.95 -9.88
C LYS A 47 -4.42 -14.43 -11.34
N GLY A 48 -4.90 -13.61 -12.28
CA GLY A 48 -4.89 -13.93 -13.70
C GLY A 48 -3.47 -14.03 -14.28
N LEU A 49 -2.58 -13.13 -13.90
CA LEU A 49 -1.17 -13.16 -14.34
C LEU A 49 -0.42 -14.40 -13.84
N LEU A 50 -0.74 -14.89 -12.63
CA LEU A 50 -0.16 -16.12 -12.07
C LEU A 50 -0.56 -17.38 -12.86
N CYS A 51 -1.64 -17.35 -13.64
CA CYS A 51 -2.01 -18.45 -14.53
C CYS A 51 -1.15 -18.51 -15.81
N GLN A 52 -0.48 -17.41 -16.18
CA GLN A 52 0.26 -17.30 -17.46
C GLN A 52 1.77 -17.10 -17.27
N TYR A 53 2.19 -16.58 -16.13
CA TYR A 53 3.57 -16.18 -15.87
C TYR A 53 4.08 -16.74 -14.55
N ASN A 54 5.41 -16.81 -14.41
CA ASN A 54 6.03 -17.12 -13.13
C ASN A 54 5.69 -16.04 -12.08
N PRO A 55 5.74 -16.37 -10.78
CA PRO A 55 5.30 -15.45 -9.73
C PRO A 55 6.03 -14.11 -9.70
N ALA A 56 7.35 -14.11 -9.92
CA ALA A 56 8.13 -12.87 -9.93
C ALA A 56 7.65 -11.90 -11.02
N LYS A 57 7.48 -12.39 -12.25
CA LYS A 57 6.99 -11.57 -13.37
C LYS A 57 5.55 -11.11 -13.14
N ALA A 58 4.67 -11.99 -12.65
CA ALA A 58 3.29 -11.65 -12.36
C ALA A 58 3.18 -10.53 -11.29
N ILE A 59 3.97 -10.64 -10.21
CA ILE A 59 4.02 -9.64 -9.14
C ILE A 59 4.53 -8.30 -9.68
N VAL A 60 5.65 -8.30 -10.42
CA VAL A 60 6.22 -7.05 -10.96
C VAL A 60 5.23 -6.36 -11.90
N VAL A 61 4.63 -7.08 -12.84
CA VAL A 61 3.67 -6.50 -13.80
C VAL A 61 2.44 -5.97 -13.09
N SER A 62 1.84 -6.75 -12.17
CA SER A 62 0.69 -6.27 -11.40
C SER A 62 1.04 -5.03 -10.57
N SER A 63 2.25 -4.94 -10.03
CA SER A 63 2.71 -3.81 -9.22
C SER A 63 2.93 -2.56 -10.06
N LEU A 64 3.45 -2.71 -11.28
CA LEU A 64 3.59 -1.61 -12.24
C LEU A 64 2.22 -1.02 -12.57
N ILE A 65 1.25 -1.86 -12.93
CA ILE A 65 -0.12 -1.42 -13.24
C ILE A 65 -0.71 -0.68 -12.04
N PHE A 66 -0.53 -1.23 -10.83
CA PHE A 66 -0.98 -0.60 -9.58
C PHE A 66 -0.35 0.78 -9.35
N GLY A 67 0.95 0.92 -9.60
CA GLY A 67 1.65 2.20 -9.53
C GLY A 67 1.11 3.22 -10.53
N PHE A 68 0.96 2.82 -11.81
CA PHE A 68 0.54 3.74 -12.88
C PHE A 68 -0.87 4.28 -12.72
N VAL A 69 -1.79 3.52 -12.11
CA VAL A 69 -3.17 3.99 -11.86
C VAL A 69 -3.23 5.23 -10.96
N HIS A 70 -2.17 5.53 -10.20
CA HIS A 70 -2.10 6.76 -9.39
C HIS A 70 -1.82 8.02 -10.20
N LEU A 71 -1.38 7.90 -11.47
CA LEU A 71 -1.14 9.02 -12.40
C LEU A 71 -0.26 10.15 -11.82
N ASN A 72 0.56 9.84 -10.83
CA ASN A 72 1.43 10.78 -10.11
C ASN A 72 2.80 10.11 -9.88
N PRO A 73 3.90 10.66 -10.43
CA PRO A 73 5.24 10.09 -10.29
C PRO A 73 5.71 9.94 -8.83
N TRP A 74 5.32 10.85 -7.94
CA TRP A 74 5.68 10.81 -6.52
C TRP A 74 4.95 9.69 -5.77
N GLN A 75 3.71 9.40 -6.16
CA GLN A 75 2.95 8.28 -5.60
C GLN A 75 3.33 6.95 -6.25
N PHE A 76 3.84 6.97 -7.49
CA PHE A 76 4.17 5.78 -8.26
C PHE A 76 5.17 4.88 -7.52
N LEU A 77 6.29 5.44 -7.02
CA LEU A 77 7.33 4.65 -6.37
C LEU A 77 6.82 3.96 -5.09
N GLY A 78 6.07 4.70 -4.27
CA GLY A 78 5.45 4.14 -3.07
C GLY A 78 4.41 3.07 -3.39
N ALA A 79 3.53 3.34 -4.35
CA ALA A 79 2.51 2.40 -4.80
C ALA A 79 3.13 1.14 -5.43
N PHE A 80 4.18 1.28 -6.25
CA PHE A 80 4.91 0.16 -6.83
C PHE A 80 5.57 -0.71 -5.74
N GLY A 81 6.23 -0.07 -4.76
CA GLY A 81 6.86 -0.77 -3.63
C GLY A 81 5.86 -1.56 -2.78
N ILE A 82 4.79 -0.90 -2.29
CA ILE A 82 3.67 -1.57 -1.62
C ILE A 82 3.09 -2.66 -2.52
N GLY A 83 3.10 -2.41 -3.84
CA GLY A 83 2.58 -3.32 -4.83
C GLY A 83 3.30 -4.67 -4.86
N ILE A 84 4.64 -4.62 -4.83
CA ILE A 84 5.48 -5.82 -4.80
C ILE A 84 5.23 -6.61 -3.51
N ILE A 85 5.18 -5.90 -2.38
CA ILE A 85 5.04 -6.51 -1.05
C ILE A 85 3.70 -7.23 -0.92
N SER A 86 2.60 -6.52 -1.23
CA SER A 86 1.24 -7.06 -1.20
C SER A 86 1.07 -8.20 -2.19
N GLY A 87 1.63 -8.09 -3.39
CA GLY A 87 1.60 -9.14 -4.41
C GLY A 87 2.33 -10.40 -3.96
N TRP A 88 3.50 -10.26 -3.32
CA TRP A 88 4.23 -11.40 -2.77
C TRP A 88 3.51 -12.06 -1.59
N ILE A 89 2.96 -11.27 -0.66
CA ILE A 89 2.14 -11.80 0.45
C ILE A 89 0.95 -12.58 -0.10
N TYR A 90 0.21 -12.01 -1.06
CA TYR A 90 -0.93 -12.68 -1.68
C TYR A 90 -0.51 -13.99 -2.36
N TRP A 91 0.56 -13.97 -3.17
CA TRP A 91 1.04 -15.18 -3.85
C TRP A 91 1.44 -16.28 -2.87
N ARG A 92 2.11 -15.94 -1.77
CA ARG A 92 2.58 -16.94 -0.78
C ARG A 92 1.49 -17.46 0.14
N THR A 93 0.48 -16.64 0.46
CA THR A 93 -0.55 -17.02 1.43
C THR A 93 -1.86 -17.43 0.80
N ASN A 94 -2.07 -17.09 -0.48
CA ASN A 94 -3.36 -17.12 -1.15
C ASN A 94 -4.48 -16.45 -0.34
N ASN A 95 -4.13 -15.48 0.52
CA ASN A 95 -5.05 -14.80 1.43
C ASN A 95 -5.10 -13.32 1.08
N LEU A 96 -6.25 -12.89 0.57
CA LEU A 96 -6.48 -11.49 0.18
C LEU A 96 -6.66 -10.56 1.38
N LEU A 97 -7.02 -11.08 2.56
CA LEU A 97 -7.21 -10.27 3.75
C LEU A 97 -5.90 -9.64 4.24
N LEU A 98 -4.78 -10.35 4.11
CA LEU A 98 -3.47 -9.85 4.53
C LEU A 98 -3.03 -8.58 3.78
N PRO A 99 -3.01 -8.55 2.43
CA PRO A 99 -2.70 -7.32 1.71
C PRO A 99 -3.76 -6.23 1.92
N ILE A 100 -5.05 -6.57 2.10
CA ILE A 100 -6.10 -5.60 2.44
C ILE A 100 -5.79 -4.89 3.75
N VAL A 101 -5.55 -5.64 4.83
CA VAL A 101 -5.26 -5.06 6.15
C VAL A 101 -3.98 -4.24 6.10
N MET A 102 -2.94 -4.71 5.41
CA MET A 102 -1.69 -3.97 5.25
C MET A 102 -1.91 -2.62 4.55
N HIS A 103 -2.69 -2.60 3.47
CA HIS A 103 -2.95 -1.39 2.69
C HIS A 103 -3.86 -0.41 3.44
N ILE A 104 -4.89 -0.91 4.12
CA ILE A 104 -5.73 -0.10 5.03
C ILE A 104 -4.88 0.55 6.11
N SER A 105 -4.03 -0.23 6.80
CA SER A 105 -3.15 0.29 7.86
C SER A 105 -2.21 1.37 7.34
N ASN A 106 -1.62 1.17 6.16
CA ASN A 106 -0.77 2.16 5.52
C ASN A 106 -1.53 3.46 5.24
N ASN A 107 -2.70 3.38 4.61
CA ASN A 107 -3.45 4.59 4.28
C ASN A 107 -4.03 5.27 5.52
N LEU A 108 -4.49 4.52 6.53
CA LEU A 108 -4.95 5.09 7.80
C LEU A 108 -3.82 5.85 8.49
N PHE A 109 -2.61 5.29 8.52
CA PHE A 109 -1.46 5.98 9.09
C PHE A 109 -1.20 7.31 8.39
N PHE A 110 -1.07 7.32 7.07
CA PHE A 110 -0.81 8.57 6.33
C PHE A 110 -1.97 9.57 6.38
N SER A 111 -3.22 9.11 6.32
CA SER A 111 -4.40 9.99 6.40
C SER A 111 -4.58 10.59 7.80
N LEU A 112 -4.37 9.82 8.87
CA LEU A 112 -4.43 10.35 10.23
C LEU A 112 -3.25 11.29 10.50
N PHE A 113 -2.05 10.90 10.07
CA PHE A 113 -0.87 11.75 10.19
C PHE A 113 -1.08 13.09 9.47
N GLY A 114 -1.51 13.06 8.21
CA GLY A 114 -1.84 14.28 7.45
C GLY A 114 -2.95 15.12 8.09
N LYS A 115 -3.94 14.48 8.72
CA LYS A 115 -5.04 15.19 9.41
C LYS A 115 -4.57 15.94 10.66
N TYR A 116 -3.67 15.36 11.45
CA TYR A 116 -3.22 15.94 12.73
C TYR A 116 -1.95 16.77 12.64
N PHE A 117 -1.05 16.48 11.69
CA PHE A 117 0.24 17.15 11.53
C PHE A 117 0.31 18.00 10.25
N GLY A 118 -0.69 17.92 9.37
CA GLY A 118 -0.72 18.61 8.08
C GLY A 118 -0.08 17.78 6.96
N THR A 119 -0.68 17.80 5.78
CA THR A 119 -0.13 17.17 4.56
C THR A 119 1.14 17.87 4.08
N SER A 120 1.24 19.18 4.29
CA SER A 120 2.46 19.97 4.04
C SER A 120 3.63 19.57 4.93
N TYR A 121 3.38 19.02 6.13
CA TYR A 121 4.45 18.43 6.93
C TYR A 121 5.06 17.19 6.25
N LEU A 122 4.25 16.41 5.52
CA LEU A 122 4.73 15.22 4.80
C LEU A 122 5.40 15.55 3.46
N ILE A 123 5.02 16.67 2.82
CA ILE A 123 5.38 16.97 1.42
C ILE A 123 6.37 18.13 1.33
N ASP A 124 6.18 19.18 2.13
CA ASP A 124 6.86 20.47 1.97
C ASP A 124 7.91 20.74 3.04
N THR A 125 7.88 20.02 4.18
CA THR A 125 8.96 20.18 5.15
C THR A 125 10.25 19.58 4.58
N PRO A 126 11.36 20.35 4.58
CA PRO A 126 12.63 19.81 4.14
C PRO A 126 12.96 18.55 4.93
N MET A 127 13.38 17.48 4.25
CA MET A 127 13.83 16.24 4.91
C MET A 127 14.88 16.51 6.00
N GLN A 128 15.61 17.62 5.89
CA GLN A 128 16.58 18.08 6.86
C GLN A 128 15.98 18.61 8.17
N GLN A 129 14.74 19.11 8.17
CA GLN A 129 14.00 19.44 9.39
C GLN A 129 13.41 18.18 10.05
N VAL A 130 12.92 17.22 9.26
CA VAL A 130 12.29 15.99 9.79
C VAL A 130 13.34 15.01 10.33
N PHE A 131 14.41 14.79 9.58
CA PHE A 131 15.42 13.78 9.88
C PHE A 131 16.74 14.38 10.39
N GLY A 132 16.89 15.71 10.37
CA GLY A 132 18.16 16.36 10.74
C GLY A 132 19.21 16.25 9.64
N ASN A 133 20.48 16.09 10.02
CA ASN A 133 21.61 16.07 9.07
C ASN A 133 21.58 14.89 8.07
N GLN A 134 22.42 14.96 7.03
CA GLN A 134 22.52 13.92 5.99
C GLN A 134 22.87 12.54 6.56
N LEU A 135 23.63 12.48 7.66
CA LEU A 135 23.94 11.24 8.35
C LEU A 135 22.68 10.58 8.92
N ASN A 136 21.84 11.33 9.63
CA ASN A 136 20.58 10.83 10.19
C ASN A 136 19.59 10.41 9.11
N GLN A 137 19.53 11.14 7.99
CA GLN A 137 18.73 10.74 6.83
C GLN A 137 19.19 9.40 6.25
N SER A 138 20.51 9.22 6.11
CA SER A 138 21.09 7.97 5.60
C SER A 138 20.86 6.80 6.57
N ILE A 139 20.97 7.04 7.87
CA ILE A 139 20.62 6.07 8.92
C ILE A 139 19.14 5.72 8.86
N ALA A 140 18.24 6.70 8.72
CA ALA A 140 16.80 6.46 8.64
C ALA A 140 16.45 5.58 7.43
N VAL A 141 16.99 5.89 6.24
CA VAL A 141 16.81 5.05 5.04
C VAL A 141 17.37 3.65 5.26
N GLY A 142 18.57 3.53 5.81
CA GLY A 142 19.20 2.24 6.12
C GLY A 142 18.35 1.40 7.08
N LEU A 143 17.83 2.01 8.14
CA LEU A 143 16.94 1.37 9.11
C LEU A 143 15.60 0.96 8.49
N SER A 144 15.01 1.78 7.62
CA SER A 144 13.79 1.42 6.90
C SER A 144 14.00 0.24 5.95
N ILE A 145 15.12 0.19 5.23
CA ILE A 145 15.47 -0.95 4.36
C ILE A 145 15.71 -2.22 5.20
N LEU A 146 16.44 -2.09 6.32
CA LEU A 146 16.70 -3.21 7.22
C LEU A 146 15.39 -3.74 7.84
N LEU A 147 14.54 -2.84 8.36
CA LEU A 147 13.24 -3.18 8.91
C LEU A 147 12.37 -3.88 7.88
N PHE A 148 12.35 -3.36 6.64
CA PHE A 148 11.66 -3.99 5.53
C PHE A 148 12.19 -5.40 5.25
N ALA A 149 13.51 -5.58 5.18
CA ALA A 149 14.14 -6.88 4.97
C ALA A 149 13.84 -7.87 6.12
N VAL A 150 13.80 -7.39 7.37
CA VAL A 150 13.46 -8.20 8.55
C VAL A 150 11.99 -8.61 8.54
N ILE A 151 11.07 -7.68 8.27
CA ILE A 151 9.63 -7.99 8.16
C ILE A 151 9.41 -9.00 7.03
N TRP A 152 10.01 -8.77 5.86
CA TRP A 152 9.98 -9.70 4.75
C TRP A 152 10.53 -11.07 5.14
N TYR A 153 11.66 -11.12 5.83
CA TYR A 153 12.28 -12.37 6.28
C TYR A 153 11.38 -13.12 7.28
N ILE A 154 10.84 -12.44 8.30
CA ILE A 154 9.94 -13.02 9.31
C ILE A 154 8.67 -13.55 8.63
N LEU A 155 8.05 -12.76 7.75
CA LEU A 155 6.88 -13.18 7.00
C LEU A 155 7.21 -14.39 6.12
N SER A 156 8.36 -14.39 5.44
CA SER A 156 8.77 -15.50 4.57
C SER A 156 9.02 -16.79 5.36
N ARG A 157 9.62 -16.70 6.55
CA ARG A 157 9.84 -17.81 7.48
C ARG A 157 8.52 -18.35 8.03
N ARG A 158 7.63 -17.47 8.49
CA ARG A 158 6.33 -17.85 9.08
C ARG A 158 5.44 -18.53 8.03
N MET A 159 5.45 -18.05 6.80
CA MET A 159 4.71 -18.67 5.70
C MET A 159 5.30 -20.02 5.30
N ARG A 160 6.63 -20.15 5.21
CA ARG A 160 7.31 -21.44 4.96
C ARG A 160 7.01 -22.48 6.04
N TYR A 161 6.89 -22.06 7.30
CA TYR A 161 6.52 -22.94 8.40
C TYR A 161 5.09 -23.48 8.27
N GLN A 162 4.12 -22.63 7.85
CA GLN A 162 2.75 -23.07 7.60
C GLN A 162 2.66 -24.06 6.44
N GLU A 163 3.46 -23.83 5.37
CA GLU A 163 3.61 -24.75 4.24
C GLU A 163 4.05 -26.15 4.71
N LEU A 164 5.10 -26.22 5.54
CA LEU A 164 5.65 -27.48 6.06
C LEU A 164 4.69 -28.19 7.03
N ARG A 165 3.93 -27.45 7.85
CA ARG A 165 2.95 -28.04 8.78
C ARG A 165 1.76 -28.65 8.05
N ASN A 166 1.30 -28.01 6.99
CA ASN A 166 0.16 -28.49 6.20
C ASN A 166 0.53 -29.73 5.38
N THR A 167 1.76 -29.80 4.85
CA THR A 167 2.24 -31.04 4.19
C THR A 167 2.44 -32.17 5.19
N SER A 168 2.96 -31.93 6.39
CA SER A 168 3.14 -33.01 7.38
C SER A 168 1.82 -33.63 7.87
N HIS A 169 0.73 -32.84 7.97
CA HIS A 169 -0.60 -33.35 8.32
C HIS A 169 -1.29 -34.13 7.20
N ASN A 170 -0.91 -33.92 5.93
CA ASN A 170 -1.50 -34.63 4.80
C ASN A 170 -0.83 -35.98 4.49
N ILE A 171 0.29 -36.29 5.16
CA ILE A 171 1.09 -37.52 4.94
C ILE A 171 0.99 -38.46 6.17
N ALA A 172 0.36 -38.02 7.25
CA ALA A 172 0.07 -38.81 8.46
C ALA A 172 -1.38 -39.30 8.44
#